data_AF-A0A2M7PKP8-F1
#
_entry.id   AF-A0A2M7PKP8-F1
#
_cell.length_a   1.000
_cell.length_b   1.000
_cell.length_c   1.000
_cell.angle_alpha   90.00
_cell.angle_beta   90.00
_cell.angle_gamma   90.00
#
_symmetry.space_group_name_H-M   'P 1'
#
loop_
_entity.id
_entity.type
_entity.pdbx_description
1 polymer ?
#
loop_
_entity_poly.entity_id
_entity_poly.type
_entity_poly.pdbx_seq_one_letter_code
_entity_poly.pdbx_strand_id
1 'polypeptide(L)'
;MKKIFSLFLTIVFALAVHAQVNQLKPQPRLSKITEKAVVGNNDPIVFTTEINPTTASDRAADVVIGETWYDLQSNSSMSQRFWVFDDGTMGATWTRGMNATAYADRGTGYNYYDGTSWSPWPTERVEDVRTGWPSYAPYGVNGEIICSHTFTDAGLVFSWRENKGEGDWNYFNFVGPTGHEGIA
;
A
#
# COMPACT_ATOMS: atom_id res chain seq x y z
N MET A 1 2.55 7.56 -58.34
CA MET A 1 2.59 7.98 -56.91
C MET A 1 1.51 7.32 -56.05
N LYS A 2 0.22 7.35 -56.43
CA LYS A 2 -0.87 6.74 -55.63
C LYS A 2 -0.69 5.23 -55.34
N LYS A 3 -0.21 4.45 -56.32
CA LYS A 3 0.01 3.00 -56.16
C LYS A 3 1.16 2.65 -55.19
N ILE A 4 2.21 3.48 -55.14
CA ILE A 4 3.34 3.30 -54.22
C ILE A 4 2.92 3.66 -52.80
N PHE A 5 2.13 4.72 -52.64
CA PHE A 5 1.58 5.11 -51.34
C PHE A 5 0.65 4.05 -50.76
N SER A 6 -0.25 3.48 -51.58
CA SER A 6 -1.12 2.38 -51.14
C SER A 6 -0.35 1.14 -50.71
N LEU A 7 0.68 0.75 -51.49
CA LEU A 7 1.51 -0.41 -51.15
C LEU A 7 2.28 -0.18 -49.83
N PHE A 8 2.82 1.02 -49.62
CA PHE A 8 3.51 1.38 -48.39
C PHE A 8 2.57 1.36 -47.18
N LEU A 9 1.35 1.88 -47.33
CA LEU A 9 0.34 1.89 -46.27
C LEU A 9 -0.07 0.46 -45.88
N THR A 10 -0.22 -0.45 -46.85
CA THR A 10 -0.56 -1.85 -46.58
C THR A 10 0.56 -2.57 -45.82
N ILE A 11 1.83 -2.31 -46.15
CA ILE A 11 2.98 -2.92 -45.46
C ILE A 11 3.07 -2.42 -44.01
N VAL A 12 2.89 -1.13 -43.77
CA VAL A 12 2.89 -0.57 -42.40
C VAL A 12 1.76 -1.15 -41.56
N PHE A 13 0.57 -1.31 -42.15
CA PHE A 13 -0.57 -1.89 -41.44
C PHE A 13 -0.34 -3.38 -41.11
N ALA A 14 0.27 -4.15 -42.01
CA ALA A 14 0.58 -5.56 -41.77
C ALA A 14 1.61 -5.75 -40.66
N LEU A 15 2.62 -4.87 -40.56
CA LEU A 15 3.63 -4.91 -39.50
C LEU A 15 3.05 -4.53 -38.13
N ALA A 16 2.11 -3.59 -38.07
CA ALA A 16 1.44 -3.20 -36.83
C ALA A 16 0.59 -4.35 -36.23
N VAL A 17 -0.05 -5.16 -37.06
CA VAL A 17 -0.85 -6.32 -36.60
C VAL A 17 0.04 -7.44 -36.03
N HIS A 18 1.27 -7.60 -36.52
CA HIS A 18 2.22 -8.60 -36.03
C HIS A 18 3.04 -8.14 -34.80
N ALA A 19 2.90 -6.87 -34.38
CA ALA A 19 3.54 -6.32 -33.19
C ALA A 19 2.74 -6.54 -31.90
N GLN A 20 1.56 -7.18 -31.98
CA GLN A 20 0.80 -7.59 -30.80
C GLN A 20 1.60 -8.61 -29.97
N VAL A 21 2.09 -8.18 -28.81
CA VAL A 21 2.60 -9.09 -27.77
C VAL A 21 1.47 -9.97 -27.26
N ASN A 22 1.68 -11.30 -27.27
CA ASN A 22 0.71 -12.24 -26.71
C ASN A 22 0.53 -11.95 -25.22
N GLN A 23 -0.67 -11.56 -24.80
CA GLN A 23 -1.00 -11.46 -23.38
C GLN A 23 -0.87 -12.85 -22.75
N LEU A 24 -0.10 -12.95 -21.65
CA LEU A 24 0.03 -14.17 -20.88
C LEU A 24 -1.34 -14.57 -20.34
N LYS A 25 -1.88 -15.68 -20.82
CA LYS A 25 -3.14 -16.22 -20.30
C LYS A 25 -2.86 -16.90 -18.96
N PRO A 26 -3.71 -16.69 -17.93
CA PRO A 26 -3.59 -17.42 -16.68
C PRO A 26 -3.57 -18.92 -16.95
N GLN A 27 -2.52 -19.58 -16.46
CA GLN A 27 -2.37 -21.03 -16.63
C GLN A 27 -3.54 -21.74 -15.92
N PRO A 28 -4.27 -22.67 -16.56
CA PRO A 28 -5.38 -23.40 -15.94
C PRO A 28 -4.99 -24.19 -14.68
N ARG A 29 -3.68 -24.43 -14.48
CA ARG A 29 -3.12 -25.00 -13.26
C ARG A 29 -3.31 -24.10 -12.03
N LEU A 30 -3.30 -22.78 -12.21
CA LEU A 30 -3.39 -21.81 -11.11
C LEU A 30 -4.81 -21.75 -10.52
N SER A 31 -5.85 -22.13 -11.27
CA SER A 31 -7.24 -22.15 -10.78
C SER A 31 -7.53 -23.28 -9.79
N LYS A 32 -6.59 -24.21 -9.62
CA LYS A 32 -6.69 -25.36 -8.70
C LYS A 32 -5.77 -25.25 -7.50
N ILE A 33 -5.01 -24.16 -7.37
CA ILE A 33 -4.17 -23.94 -6.20
C ILE A 33 -5.07 -23.43 -5.10
N THR A 34 -5.42 -24.31 -4.17
CA THR A 34 -5.98 -23.91 -2.88
C THR A 34 -4.84 -23.34 -2.06
N GLU A 35 -4.95 -22.08 -1.63
CA GLU A 35 -3.99 -21.50 -0.71
C GLU A 35 -3.96 -22.37 0.55
N LYS A 36 -2.77 -22.84 0.92
CA LYS A 36 -2.60 -23.58 2.17
C LYS A 36 -2.84 -22.56 3.27
N ALA A 37 -3.85 -22.79 4.12
CA ALA A 37 -4.06 -21.96 5.30
C ALA A 37 -2.72 -21.85 6.05
N VAL A 38 -2.16 -20.65 6.11
CA VAL A 38 -1.02 -20.36 6.95
C VAL A 38 -1.55 -20.46 8.37
N VAL A 39 -1.34 -21.61 9.01
CA VAL A 39 -1.40 -21.69 10.47
C VAL A 39 -0.19 -20.90 10.95
N GLY A 40 -0.38 -19.59 11.09
CA GLY A 40 0.63 -18.71 11.62
C GLY A 40 0.97 -19.19 13.01
N ASN A 41 2.17 -19.74 13.17
CA ASN A 41 2.75 -19.86 14.49
C ASN A 41 2.97 -18.41 14.96
N ASN A 42 2.20 -17.97 15.96
CA ASN A 42 2.32 -16.65 16.59
C ASN A 42 3.58 -16.54 17.47
N ASP A 43 4.55 -17.43 17.28
CA ASP A 43 5.83 -17.34 17.96
C ASP A 43 6.67 -16.29 17.22
N PRO A 44 7.24 -15.29 17.92
CA PRO A 44 8.20 -14.40 17.30
C PRO A 44 9.31 -15.28 16.72
N ILE A 45 9.50 -15.22 15.40
CA ILE A 45 10.65 -15.86 14.76
C ILE A 45 11.88 -15.10 15.24
N VAL A 46 12.52 -15.62 16.28
CA VAL A 46 13.85 -15.18 16.67
C VAL A 46 14.77 -15.73 15.57
N PHE A 47 15.20 -14.87 14.66
CA PHE A 47 16.18 -15.21 13.63
C PHE A 47 17.54 -15.46 14.31
N THR A 48 17.74 -16.64 14.90
CA THR A 48 19.05 -17.10 15.37
C THR A 48 19.80 -17.86 14.27
N THR A 49 19.61 -17.49 13.00
CA THR A 49 20.29 -18.20 11.91
C THR A 49 21.78 -17.91 12.00
N GLU A 50 22.59 -18.97 11.99
CA GLU A 50 24.04 -18.90 11.73
C GLU A 50 24.28 -18.02 10.49
N ILE A 51 25.21 -17.08 10.58
CA ILE A 51 25.56 -16.16 9.48
C ILE A 51 25.91 -17.01 8.26
N ASN A 52 25.11 -16.95 7.19
CA ASN A 52 25.42 -17.65 5.95
C ASN A 52 26.60 -16.93 5.27
N PRO A 53 27.80 -17.55 5.19
CA PRO A 53 29.02 -16.90 4.70
C PRO A 53 28.97 -16.63 3.19
N THR A 54 27.95 -17.13 2.48
CA THR A 54 27.76 -16.95 1.04
C THR A 54 26.78 -15.83 0.69
N THR A 55 26.12 -15.23 1.68
CA THR A 55 25.22 -14.09 1.52
C THR A 55 25.77 -12.90 2.30
N ALA A 56 25.87 -11.73 1.68
CA ALA A 56 26.28 -10.53 2.39
C ALA A 56 25.34 -10.25 3.57
N SER A 57 25.88 -10.29 4.78
CA SER A 57 25.20 -9.96 6.03
C SER A 57 25.23 -8.44 6.30
N ASP A 58 25.18 -7.63 5.24
CA ASP A 58 25.24 -6.16 5.34
C ASP A 58 23.86 -5.54 5.62
N ARG A 59 22.81 -6.35 5.68
CA ARG A 59 21.47 -5.89 6.04
C ARG A 59 21.32 -5.92 7.56
N ALA A 60 21.05 -4.75 8.15
CA ALA A 60 20.57 -4.67 9.53
C ALA A 60 19.35 -5.58 9.73
N ALA A 61 19.15 -6.06 10.96
CA ALA A 61 17.99 -6.85 11.31
C ALA A 61 16.70 -6.09 10.93
N ASP A 62 15.76 -6.78 10.28
CA ASP A 62 14.46 -6.20 9.96
C ASP A 62 13.73 -5.84 11.27
N VAL A 63 13.17 -4.64 11.35
CA VAL A 63 12.38 -4.20 12.50
C VAL A 63 10.90 -4.33 12.17
N VAL A 64 10.16 -5.10 12.98
CA VAL A 64 8.71 -5.21 12.86
C VAL A 64 8.07 -3.97 13.45
N ILE A 65 7.45 -3.15 12.60
CA ILE A 65 6.79 -1.90 12.99
C ILE A 65 5.26 -2.00 13.03
N GLY A 66 4.71 -3.17 12.69
CA GLY A 66 3.29 -3.35 12.57
C GLY A 66 2.89 -4.72 12.07
N GLU A 67 1.60 -5.03 12.23
CA GLU A 67 1.00 -6.27 11.78
C GLU A 67 -0.33 -6.01 11.04
N THR A 68 -0.72 -6.96 10.21
CA THR A 68 -2.00 -6.98 9.51
C THR A 68 -2.30 -8.39 9.00
N TRP A 69 -3.57 -8.80 9.05
CA TRP A 69 -4.04 -10.02 8.38
C TRP A 69 -4.58 -9.72 6.97
N TYR A 70 -4.53 -8.46 6.54
CA TYR A 70 -4.95 -8.02 5.21
C TYR A 70 -3.79 -8.14 4.22
N ASP A 71 -3.92 -9.02 3.23
CA ASP A 71 -2.87 -9.39 2.27
C ASP A 71 -2.85 -8.50 1.01
N LEU A 72 -3.94 -7.80 0.70
CA LEU A 72 -4.06 -6.94 -0.49
C LEU A 72 -3.44 -5.54 -0.28
N GLN A 73 -2.17 -5.51 0.11
CA GLN A 73 -1.47 -4.26 0.43
C GLN A 73 -1.32 -3.35 -0.79
N SER A 74 -0.93 -3.87 -1.95
CA SER A 74 -0.72 -3.04 -3.14
C SER A 74 -1.99 -2.82 -3.95
N ASN A 75 -2.93 -3.77 -4.04
CA ASN A 75 -4.07 -3.68 -4.96
C ASN A 75 -3.74 -3.00 -6.31
N SER A 76 -2.73 -3.52 -7.01
CA SER A 76 -2.23 -3.01 -8.29
C SER A 76 -1.36 -1.74 -8.26
N SER A 77 -1.20 -1.03 -7.13
CA SER A 77 -0.26 0.11 -7.03
C SER A 77 0.16 0.45 -5.59
N MET A 78 1.40 0.90 -5.38
CA MET A 78 1.86 1.32 -4.04
C MET A 78 1.89 2.84 -3.90
N SER A 79 1.28 3.34 -2.83
CA SER A 79 1.36 4.73 -2.36
C SER A 79 2.63 4.99 -1.56
N GLN A 80 2.95 6.28 -1.33
CA GLN A 80 3.98 6.67 -0.37
C GLN A 80 3.50 6.29 1.04
N ARG A 81 4.18 5.36 1.71
CA ARG A 81 3.77 4.83 3.02
C ARG A 81 4.75 5.10 4.13
N PHE A 82 5.87 5.74 3.81
CA PHE A 82 6.97 5.96 4.73
C PHE A 82 7.56 7.34 4.47
N TRP A 83 7.87 8.06 5.52
CA TRP A 83 8.55 9.35 5.43
C TRP A 83 9.61 9.47 6.52
N VAL A 84 10.76 10.01 6.14
CA VAL A 84 11.84 10.39 7.06
C VAL A 84 11.85 11.91 7.15
N PHE A 85 11.70 12.45 8.34
CA PHE A 85 11.76 13.89 8.60
C PHE A 85 13.21 14.35 8.74
N ASP A 86 13.43 15.65 8.59
CA ASP A 86 14.78 16.25 8.66
C ASP A 86 15.46 16.05 10.03
N ASP A 87 14.68 15.86 11.09
CA ASP A 87 15.17 15.56 12.44
C ASP A 87 15.48 14.07 12.68
N GLY A 88 15.36 13.23 11.65
CA GLY A 88 15.63 11.79 11.71
C GLY A 88 14.49 10.95 12.28
N THR A 89 13.38 11.58 12.67
CA THR A 89 12.16 10.84 13.03
C THR A 89 11.49 10.28 11.77
N MET A 90 10.65 9.26 11.93
CA MET A 90 10.05 8.57 10.78
C MET A 90 8.61 8.19 11.06
N GLY A 91 7.74 8.32 10.06
CA GLY A 91 6.38 7.82 10.11
C GLY A 91 6.15 6.76 9.06
N ALA A 92 5.40 5.71 9.42
CA ALA A 92 5.11 4.58 8.55
C ALA A 92 3.63 4.21 8.61
N THR A 93 3.08 3.82 7.46
CA THR A 93 1.68 3.41 7.32
C THR A 93 1.53 2.12 6.53
N TRP A 94 0.45 1.38 6.78
CA TRP A 94 0.05 0.22 6.00
C TRP A 94 -1.46 0.04 6.05
N THR A 95 -2.01 -0.78 5.14
CA THR A 95 -3.42 -1.17 5.26
C THR A 95 -3.52 -2.20 6.39
N ARG A 96 -3.98 -1.77 7.56
CA ARG A 96 -4.25 -2.64 8.70
C ARG A 96 -5.62 -3.28 8.53
N GLY A 97 -5.75 -4.55 8.84
CA GLY A 97 -7.03 -5.25 8.98
C GLY A 97 -6.82 -6.56 9.71
N MET A 98 -7.40 -6.69 10.90
CA MET A 98 -7.15 -7.81 11.81
C MET A 98 -8.32 -8.79 11.89
N ASN A 99 -9.52 -8.37 11.51
CA ASN A 99 -10.74 -9.16 11.68
C ASN A 99 -11.21 -9.79 10.35
N ALA A 100 -10.65 -10.95 10.01
CA ALA A 100 -11.12 -11.74 8.87
C ALA A 100 -12.63 -12.12 9.00
N THR A 101 -13.37 -12.33 7.91
CA THR A 101 -12.99 -12.26 6.49
C THR A 101 -13.31 -10.92 5.82
N ALA A 102 -14.19 -10.11 6.41
CA ALA A 102 -14.61 -8.82 5.83
C ALA A 102 -13.67 -7.66 6.19
N TYR A 103 -12.80 -7.85 7.19
CA TYR A 103 -11.90 -6.82 7.72
C TYR A 103 -12.68 -5.57 8.10
N ALA A 104 -13.66 -5.71 8.99
CA ALA A 104 -14.50 -4.60 9.46
C ALA A 104 -13.67 -3.52 10.18
N ASP A 105 -12.53 -3.90 10.72
CA ASP A 105 -11.57 -3.02 11.37
C ASP A 105 -10.55 -2.41 10.39
N ARG A 106 -10.67 -2.69 9.08
CA ARG A 106 -9.66 -2.25 8.10
C ARG A 106 -9.53 -0.73 8.06
N GLY A 107 -8.30 -0.26 8.05
CA GLY A 107 -7.97 1.15 7.86
C GLY A 107 -6.46 1.36 7.87
N THR A 108 -6.01 2.53 8.29
CA THR A 108 -4.59 2.81 8.38
C THR A 108 -3.99 2.28 9.66
N GLY A 109 -3.02 1.37 9.55
CA GLY A 109 -2.03 1.15 10.59
C GLY A 109 -0.97 2.24 10.50
N TYR A 110 -0.60 2.83 11.63
CA TYR A 110 0.41 3.87 11.74
C TYR A 110 1.41 3.52 12.84
N ASN A 111 2.70 3.72 12.59
CA ASN A 111 3.74 3.68 13.62
C ASN A 111 4.73 4.83 13.40
N TYR A 112 5.33 5.29 14.49
CA TYR A 112 6.25 6.42 14.53
C TYR A 112 7.56 6.04 15.22
N TYR A 113 8.66 6.48 14.63
CA TYR A 113 10.00 6.41 15.18
C TYR A 113 10.41 7.77 15.74
N ASP A 114 10.72 7.83 17.02
CA ASP A 114 11.02 9.06 17.75
C ASP A 114 12.47 9.56 17.61
N GLY A 115 13.25 8.96 16.72
CA GLY A 115 14.70 9.21 16.58
C GLY A 115 15.57 8.20 17.36
N THR A 116 14.96 7.40 18.23
CA THR A 116 15.64 6.35 19.01
C THR A 116 14.97 4.98 18.84
N SER A 117 13.64 4.91 18.92
CA SER A 117 12.87 3.67 18.87
C SER A 117 11.52 3.82 18.15
N TRP A 118 11.01 2.71 17.62
CA TRP A 118 9.64 2.64 17.10
C TRP A 118 8.65 2.51 18.27
N SER A 119 7.50 3.17 18.15
CA SER A 119 6.41 3.03 19.11
C SER A 119 5.81 1.61 19.06
N PRO A 120 5.05 1.19 20.09
CA PRO A 120 4.23 -0.02 19.99
C PRO A 120 3.33 0.04 18.75
N TRP A 121 3.16 -1.09 18.05
CA TRP A 121 2.27 -1.12 16.90
C TRP A 121 0.81 -0.88 17.30
N PRO A 122 -0.01 -0.31 16.41
CA PRO A 122 -1.34 0.15 16.76
C PRO A 122 -2.35 -1.00 16.92
N THR A 123 -3.17 -0.93 17.96
CA THR A 123 -4.28 -1.85 18.21
C THR A 123 -5.55 -1.48 17.45
N GLU A 124 -5.59 -0.29 16.86
CA GLU A 124 -6.73 0.25 16.12
C GLU A 124 -6.25 0.91 14.81
N ARG A 125 -7.19 1.21 13.92
CA ARG A 125 -6.90 2.03 12.74
C ARG A 125 -6.86 3.52 13.13
N VAL A 126 -6.23 4.35 12.31
CA VAL A 126 -6.23 5.81 12.49
C VAL A 126 -7.63 6.41 12.33
N GLU A 127 -8.41 5.97 11.34
CA GLU A 127 -9.69 6.59 11.00
C GLU A 127 -10.87 6.04 11.81
N ASP A 128 -11.90 6.85 12.07
CA ASP A 128 -13.14 6.36 12.71
C ASP A 128 -13.99 5.49 11.77
N VAL A 129 -13.70 5.51 10.47
CA VAL A 129 -14.42 4.77 9.42
C VAL A 129 -13.52 3.74 8.77
N ARG A 130 -14.13 2.70 8.16
CA ARG A 130 -13.37 1.67 7.44
C ARG A 130 -12.76 2.22 6.16
N THR A 131 -11.44 2.27 6.10
CA THR A 131 -10.67 2.82 4.96
C THR A 131 -9.67 1.78 4.40
N GLY A 132 -8.76 2.20 3.52
CA GLY A 132 -7.60 1.43 3.09
C GLY A 132 -6.67 2.25 2.18
N TRP A 133 -5.53 1.66 1.84
CA TRP A 133 -4.50 2.25 0.96
C TRP A 133 -4.06 3.65 1.40
N PRO A 134 -3.52 3.80 2.62
CA PRO A 134 -3.03 5.08 3.09
C PRO A 134 -1.86 5.58 2.24
N SER A 135 -1.84 6.90 2.02
CA SER A 135 -0.67 7.65 1.56
C SER A 135 -0.27 8.65 2.63
N TYR A 136 1.02 8.68 2.97
CA TYR A 136 1.55 9.41 4.11
C TYR A 136 2.52 10.52 3.68
N ALA A 137 2.42 11.69 4.30
CA ALA A 137 3.26 12.85 4.01
C ALA A 137 3.42 13.78 5.23
N PRO A 138 4.49 14.60 5.28
CA PRO A 138 4.59 15.71 6.23
C PRO A 138 3.50 16.75 5.97
N TYR A 139 3.07 17.45 7.02
CA TYR A 139 2.01 18.46 6.91
C TYR A 139 2.23 19.63 7.87
N GLY A 140 2.12 20.86 7.36
CA GLY A 140 2.40 22.05 8.16
C GLY A 140 3.87 22.14 8.59
N VAL A 141 4.12 22.78 9.74
CA VAL A 141 5.49 23.04 10.23
C VAL A 141 6.13 21.80 10.86
N ASN A 142 5.35 21.01 11.61
CA ASN A 142 5.84 19.85 12.36
C ASN A 142 4.89 18.63 12.26
N GLY A 143 3.83 18.75 11.47
CA GLY A 143 2.73 17.80 11.47
C GLY A 143 2.87 16.74 10.40
N GLU A 144 1.80 15.97 10.28
CA GLU A 144 1.70 14.88 9.32
C GLU A 144 0.27 14.69 8.83
N ILE A 145 0.14 14.08 7.66
CA ILE A 145 -1.14 13.82 7.02
C ILE A 145 -1.14 12.45 6.35
N ILE A 146 -2.28 11.78 6.46
CA ILE A 146 -2.59 10.51 5.82
C ILE A 146 -3.81 10.73 4.93
N CYS A 147 -3.73 10.32 3.68
CA CYS A 147 -4.86 10.25 2.76
C CYS A 147 -5.23 8.79 2.52
N SER A 148 -6.48 8.43 2.80
CA SER A 148 -6.98 7.06 2.72
C SER A 148 -8.22 6.96 1.85
N HIS A 149 -8.33 5.86 1.11
CA HIS A 149 -9.47 5.54 0.28
C HIS A 149 -10.65 5.04 1.14
N THR A 150 -11.87 5.51 0.84
CA THR A 150 -13.11 4.99 1.43
C THR A 150 -13.96 4.28 0.38
N PHE A 151 -14.92 3.47 0.83
CA PHE A 151 -15.84 2.72 -0.04
C PHE A 151 -17.20 3.39 -0.16
N THR A 152 -17.32 4.63 0.32
CA THR A 152 -18.58 5.38 0.35
C THR A 152 -18.47 6.61 -0.52
N ASP A 153 -19.59 7.29 -0.70
CA ASP A 153 -19.71 8.62 -1.32
C ASP A 153 -18.99 9.73 -0.52
N ALA A 154 -18.35 9.40 0.61
CA ALA A 154 -17.54 10.33 1.39
C ALA A 154 -16.21 10.70 0.71
N GLY A 155 -15.79 10.00 -0.35
CA GLY A 155 -14.57 10.29 -1.09
C GLY A 155 -13.31 9.87 -0.35
N LEU A 156 -12.29 10.73 -0.34
CA LEU A 156 -11.02 10.49 0.37
C LEU A 156 -11.12 11.00 1.80
N VAL A 157 -10.65 10.22 2.77
CA VAL A 157 -10.50 10.66 4.16
C VAL A 157 -9.06 11.10 4.37
N PHE A 158 -8.91 12.31 4.90
CA PHE A 158 -7.64 12.84 5.35
C PHE A 158 -7.60 12.84 6.87
N SER A 159 -6.58 12.19 7.43
CA SER A 159 -6.27 12.20 8.86
C SER A 159 -5.00 13.01 9.06
N TRP A 160 -5.02 14.04 9.91
CA TRP A 160 -3.89 14.94 10.08
C TRP A 160 -3.72 15.40 11.54
N ARG A 161 -2.52 15.87 11.88
CA ARG A 161 -2.23 16.51 13.17
C ARG A 161 -1.05 17.46 13.05
N GLU A 162 -0.98 18.44 13.97
CA GLU A 162 0.05 19.50 13.95
C GLU A 162 1.42 19.03 14.43
N ASN A 163 1.46 18.00 15.27
CA ASN A 163 2.69 17.40 15.79
C ASN A 163 2.75 15.94 15.37
N LYS A 164 3.78 15.60 14.59
CA LYS A 164 4.04 14.23 14.18
C LYS A 164 4.33 13.33 15.38
N GLY A 165 3.88 12.08 15.32
CA GLY A 165 4.13 11.05 16.34
C GLY A 165 3.22 11.10 17.58
N GLU A 166 2.57 12.23 17.88
CA GLU A 166 1.80 12.40 19.13
C GLU A 166 0.49 13.18 18.94
N GLY A 167 -0.42 13.04 19.91
CA GLY A 167 -1.71 13.73 19.91
C GLY A 167 -2.75 13.08 19.00
N ASP A 168 -3.98 13.57 19.16
CA ASP A 168 -5.16 13.03 18.47
C ASP A 168 -5.16 13.42 16.99
N TRP A 169 -5.71 12.51 16.17
CA TRP A 169 -5.93 12.76 14.75
C TRP A 169 -7.16 13.63 14.53
N ASN A 170 -7.02 14.58 13.61
CA ASN A 170 -8.12 15.37 13.07
C ASN A 170 -8.50 14.83 11.70
N TYR A 171 -9.77 14.95 11.31
CA TYR A 171 -10.27 14.37 10.07
C TYR A 171 -10.98 15.40 9.20
N PHE A 172 -10.84 15.26 7.89
CA PHE A 172 -11.73 15.87 6.92
C PHE A 172 -11.88 14.98 5.69
N ASN A 173 -12.98 15.16 4.98
CA ASN A 173 -13.24 14.42 3.75
C ASN A 173 -13.01 15.33 2.54
N PHE A 174 -12.36 14.79 1.52
CA PHE A 174 -12.34 15.38 0.19
C PHE A 174 -13.34 14.63 -0.68
N VAL A 175 -14.53 15.21 -0.76
CA VAL A 175 -15.60 14.75 -1.65
C VAL A 175 -15.27 15.22 -3.07
N GLY A 176 -15.45 14.33 -4.04
CA GLY A 176 -15.23 14.65 -5.45
C GLY A 176 -16.14 15.79 -5.94
N PRO A 177 -15.88 16.32 -7.15
CA PRO A 177 -16.79 17.30 -7.76
C PRO A 177 -18.20 16.71 -7.94
N THR A 178 -19.21 17.57 -8.10
CA THR A 178 -20.60 17.14 -8.37
C THR A 178 -20.66 16.12 -9.51
N GLY A 179 -21.36 15.00 -9.31
CA GLY A 179 -21.46 13.91 -10.31
C GLY A 179 -20.50 12.74 -10.07
N HIS A 180 -19.73 12.72 -8.97
CA HIS A 180 -18.78 11.66 -8.63
C HIS A 180 -19.45 10.40 -8.02
N GLU A 181 -20.75 10.44 -7.73
CA GLU A 181 -21.46 9.45 -6.92
C GLU A 181 -21.52 8.04 -7.56
N GLY A 182 -21.15 7.92 -8.83
CA GLY A 182 -21.05 6.64 -9.57
C GLY A 182 -19.63 6.08 -9.72
N ILE A 183 -18.61 6.72 -9.15
CA ILE A 183 -17.19 6.32 -9.26
C ILE A 183 -16.76 5.77 -7.89
N ALA A 184 -17.00 4.48 -7.67
CA ALA A 184 -16.54 3.73 -6.48
C ALA A 184 -15.83 2.44 -6.91
#